data_AF-A0A3Q4I5N8-F1
#
_entry.id   AF-A0A3Q4I5N8-F1
#
_cell.length_a   1.000
_cell.length_b   1.000
_cell.length_c   1.000
_cell.angle_alpha   90.00
_cell.angle_beta   90.00
_cell.angle_gamma   90.00
#
_symmetry.space_group_name_H-M   'P 1'
#
loop_
_entity.id
_entity.type
_entity.pdbx_description
1 polymer ?
#
loop_
_entity_poly.entity_id
_entity_poly.type
_entity_poly.pdbx_seq_one_letter_code
_entity_poly.pdbx_strand_id
1 'polypeptide(L)'
;GGMKFSCKFFGDFILDSNPTTFEEAMKTIAELPRILKEKGENAVPIKVWLTPLKTLGYGGAELVKDISVDSLRRIEDTLEALKEMKERCNDSLDEVVVKHFPQIKHYLQNFQKLCSDKISDFQRTLKRVLPSIREGRADESSLNNVFDDLDKSPYNLGNLSKCLDYIEREINIITSFLGRMEGIKIVQNKSELDRAVLATGVNHAFCFVFTGLKNADLNLDAMANEDPWYYLDDTLDHMKKVTDFFMDLYRAYKNSTQLCFLVAAIQHQNYKGATIYQYKEGRMITDNFSKPKIRDPRTIKKRSHFLWNYCHLTLDPDTANNYLTLSEDNKKATCGTWQTYPDHPQRFDGHTQVLCKQPLTGRHYWEVEWSAGYMPSDVRIAVAYKEIGRKGRMNDLELGCNKISWYFGVDKTYHDNKVRMVFSLTRLGRVGVYLDWPAGTLSFYDASSNSDKLVHLYTFETKFSESVYPGFYIYYPSNYVFLCSDHRTLEQILFLNTNGKGLP
;
A
#
# COMPACT_ATOMS: atom_id res chain seq x y z
N GLY A 1 19.88 33.38 -0.55
CA GLY A 1 19.67 32.10 -1.25
C GLY A 1 20.75 31.96 -2.29
N GLY A 2 21.71 31.06 -2.08
CA GLY A 2 22.80 30.84 -3.03
C GLY A 2 22.30 30.07 -4.25
N MET A 3 22.69 30.52 -5.44
CA MET A 3 22.40 29.86 -6.71
C MET A 3 23.01 28.44 -6.76
N LYS A 4 22.18 27.43 -7.05
CA LYS A 4 22.55 26.00 -7.11
C LYS A 4 22.87 25.55 -8.54
N PHE A 5 23.87 26.15 -9.19
CA PHE A 5 24.31 25.70 -10.51
C PHE A 5 25.82 25.54 -10.53
N SER A 6 26.29 24.50 -11.22
CA SER A 6 27.71 24.28 -11.48
C SER A 6 28.06 24.80 -12.88
N CYS A 7 29.27 25.32 -13.03
CA CYS A 7 29.82 25.71 -14.33
C CYS A 7 30.75 24.61 -14.86
N LYS A 8 30.71 24.37 -16.17
CA LYS A 8 31.71 23.56 -16.88
C LYS A 8 32.17 24.33 -18.11
N PHE A 9 33.45 24.70 -18.13
CA PHE A 9 34.05 25.46 -19.23
C PHE A 9 34.46 24.53 -20.38
N PHE A 10 34.07 24.91 -21.59
CA PHE A 10 34.55 24.35 -22.85
C PHE A 10 35.00 25.51 -23.74
N GLY A 11 36.29 25.59 -24.03
CA GLY A 11 36.83 26.65 -24.88
C GLY A 11 38.27 26.41 -25.28
N ASP A 12 38.71 27.11 -26.31
CA ASP A 12 40.04 26.95 -26.93
C ASP A 12 41.13 27.76 -26.22
N PHE A 13 40.97 27.98 -24.91
CA PHE A 13 41.88 28.75 -24.08
C PHE A 13 42.56 27.85 -23.05
N ILE A 14 43.87 28.01 -22.89
CA ILE A 14 44.60 27.38 -21.80
C ILE A 14 44.40 28.27 -20.57
N LEU A 15 43.57 27.82 -19.64
CA LEU A 15 43.33 28.47 -18.35
C LEU A 15 44.14 27.78 -17.26
N ASP A 16 44.60 28.54 -16.26
CA ASP A 16 45.29 27.98 -15.08
C ASP A 16 44.34 27.10 -14.23
N SER A 17 43.04 27.45 -14.22
CA SER A 17 41.99 26.65 -13.60
C SER A 17 40.65 26.87 -14.30
N ASN A 18 39.90 25.80 -14.53
CA ASN A 18 38.56 25.90 -15.12
C ASN A 18 37.54 26.40 -14.08
N PRO A 19 36.65 27.33 -14.45
CA PRO A 19 35.62 27.82 -13.55
C PRO A 19 34.59 26.73 -13.24
N THR A 20 34.21 26.62 -11.97
CA THR A 20 33.20 25.68 -11.46
C THR A 20 32.00 26.38 -10.84
N THR A 21 32.14 27.68 -10.52
CA THR A 21 31.07 28.54 -9.97
C THR A 21 30.71 29.67 -10.92
N PHE A 22 29.56 30.32 -10.68
CA PHE A 22 29.13 31.49 -11.46
C PHE A 22 30.13 32.66 -11.33
N GLU A 23 30.64 32.90 -10.13
CA GLU A 23 31.59 33.99 -9.87
C GLU A 23 32.94 33.74 -10.55
N GLU A 24 33.42 32.49 -10.53
CA GLU A 24 34.61 32.08 -11.29
C GLU A 24 34.37 32.23 -12.79
N ALA A 25 33.20 31.83 -13.30
CA ALA A 25 32.87 31.95 -14.72
C ALA A 25 32.87 33.42 -15.18
N MET A 26 32.29 34.34 -14.38
CA MET A 26 32.29 35.76 -14.69
C MET A 26 33.71 36.36 -14.70
N LYS A 27 34.57 35.94 -13.76
CA LYS A 27 35.99 36.33 -13.76
C LYS A 27 36.72 35.81 -14.99
N THR A 28 36.56 34.52 -15.30
CA THR A 28 37.16 33.90 -16.49
C THR A 28 36.73 34.65 -17.75
N ILE A 29 35.42 34.92 -17.94
CA ILE A 29 34.89 35.65 -19.10
C ILE A 29 35.52 37.05 -19.23
N ALA A 30 35.69 37.77 -18.11
CA ALA A 30 36.33 39.09 -18.13
C ALA A 30 37.81 39.04 -18.53
N GLU A 31 38.50 37.93 -18.27
CA GLU A 31 39.92 37.74 -18.58
C GLU A 31 40.17 37.21 -20.00
N LEU A 32 39.21 36.51 -20.61
CA LEU A 32 39.35 35.89 -21.96
C LEU A 32 39.89 36.85 -23.03
N PRO A 33 39.42 38.11 -23.16
CA PRO A 33 39.95 39.04 -24.16
C PRO A 33 41.44 39.36 -23.94
N ARG A 34 41.89 39.40 -22.70
CA ARG A 34 43.30 39.66 -22.36
C ARG A 34 44.19 38.48 -22.77
N ILE A 35 43.67 37.25 -22.63
CA ILE A 35 44.37 36.02 -22.99
C ILE A 35 44.53 35.87 -24.52
N LEU A 36 43.56 36.38 -25.30
CA LEU A 36 43.58 36.32 -26.77
C LEU A 36 44.68 37.20 -27.41
N LYS A 37 45.15 38.24 -26.69
CA LYS A 37 46.05 39.33 -27.16
C LYS A 37 45.49 40.13 -28.36
N GLU A 38 46.01 41.34 -28.60
CA GLU A 38 45.43 42.33 -29.53
C GLU A 38 45.26 41.86 -30.99
N LYS A 39 46.01 40.83 -31.44
CA LYS A 39 45.93 40.30 -32.81
C LYS A 39 45.48 38.83 -32.88
N GLY A 40 44.96 38.27 -31.79
CA GLY A 40 44.56 36.85 -31.77
C GLY A 40 45.75 35.90 -31.94
N GLU A 41 46.92 36.26 -31.44
CA GLU A 41 48.17 35.47 -31.57
C GLU A 41 48.05 34.09 -30.93
N ASN A 42 47.15 33.96 -29.95
CA ASN A 42 46.84 32.71 -29.26
C ASN A 42 45.53 32.08 -29.76
N ALA A 43 44.94 32.60 -30.85
CA ALA A 43 43.67 32.10 -31.36
C ALA A 43 43.86 30.83 -32.20
N VAL A 44 42.91 29.91 -32.07
CA VAL A 44 42.82 28.72 -32.92
C VAL A 44 42.01 29.01 -34.19
N PRO A 45 42.25 28.30 -35.31
CA PRO A 45 41.44 28.45 -36.51
C PRO A 45 39.97 28.06 -36.27
N ILE A 46 39.05 29.01 -36.44
CA ILE A 46 37.59 28.78 -36.30
C ILE A 46 36.94 28.41 -37.65
N LYS A 47 37.47 28.92 -38.77
CA LYS A 47 36.92 28.69 -40.11
C LYS A 47 38.04 28.29 -41.08
N VAL A 48 37.81 27.22 -41.82
CA VAL A 48 38.73 26.70 -42.83
C VAL A 48 38.08 26.76 -44.19
N TRP A 49 38.80 27.28 -45.18
CA TRP A 49 38.41 27.25 -46.59
C TRP A 49 39.18 26.15 -47.29
N LEU A 50 38.46 25.26 -47.97
CA LEU A 50 39.05 24.13 -48.69
C LEU A 50 38.74 24.29 -50.18
N THR A 51 39.79 24.20 -51.00
CA THR A 51 39.69 24.29 -52.46
C THR A 51 39.87 22.89 -53.06
N PRO A 52 38.91 22.37 -53.84
CA PRO A 52 39.03 21.04 -54.46
C PRO A 52 40.27 20.97 -55.37
N LEU A 53 41.10 19.93 -55.23
CA LEU A 53 42.35 19.77 -55.98
C LEU A 53 42.18 19.80 -57.52
N LYS A 54 41.01 19.39 -58.01
CA LYS A 54 40.64 19.45 -59.43
C LYS A 54 40.64 20.88 -59.99
N THR A 55 40.26 21.87 -59.17
CA THR A 55 40.32 23.29 -59.57
C THR A 55 41.75 23.82 -59.71
N LEU A 56 42.73 23.08 -59.16
CA LEU A 56 44.17 23.36 -59.27
C LEU A 56 44.87 22.46 -60.30
N GLY A 57 44.13 21.69 -61.10
CA GLY A 57 44.70 20.83 -62.15
C GLY A 57 45.23 19.47 -61.68
N TYR A 58 45.02 19.09 -60.41
CA TYR A 58 45.45 17.80 -59.86
C TYR A 58 44.31 16.77 -59.86
N GLY A 59 44.60 15.54 -60.31
CA GLY A 59 43.68 14.40 -60.25
C GLY A 59 43.56 13.84 -58.82
N GLY A 60 42.70 14.45 -58.00
CA GLY A 60 42.39 14.00 -56.64
C GLY A 60 41.04 13.29 -56.53
N ALA A 61 40.76 12.68 -55.37
CA ALA A 61 39.47 12.06 -55.06
C ALA A 61 38.33 13.08 -55.20
N GLU A 62 37.32 12.75 -56.02
CA GLU A 62 36.19 13.62 -56.32
C GLU A 62 35.01 13.28 -55.39
N LEU A 63 34.30 14.28 -54.89
CA LEU A 63 33.00 14.07 -54.26
C LEU A 63 32.03 13.67 -55.37
N VAL A 64 31.66 12.39 -55.42
CA VAL A 64 30.87 11.84 -56.53
C VAL A 64 29.37 12.01 -56.28
N LYS A 65 28.93 11.91 -55.02
CA LYS A 65 27.54 12.09 -54.60
C LYS A 65 27.48 12.83 -53.26
N ASP A 66 26.54 13.77 -53.16
CA ASP A 66 26.21 14.40 -51.88
C ASP A 66 25.17 13.56 -51.12
N ILE A 67 25.06 13.76 -49.82
CA ILE A 67 24.01 13.12 -49.00
C ILE A 67 22.82 14.07 -48.95
N SER A 68 21.61 13.55 -49.16
CA SER A 68 20.42 14.40 -49.12
C SER A 68 20.21 15.02 -47.73
N VAL A 69 19.63 16.21 -47.71
CA VAL A 69 19.26 16.90 -46.46
C VAL A 69 18.29 16.05 -45.63
N ASP A 70 17.39 15.30 -46.28
CA ASP A 70 16.45 14.42 -45.61
C ASP A 70 17.15 13.25 -44.90
N SER A 71 18.15 12.64 -45.52
CA SER A 71 18.99 11.62 -44.88
C SER A 71 19.78 12.16 -43.71
N LEU A 72 20.37 13.36 -43.84
CA LEU A 72 21.10 14.01 -42.74
C LEU A 72 20.18 14.30 -41.56
N ARG A 73 19.00 14.85 -41.83
CA ARG A 73 17.99 15.09 -40.80
C ARG A 73 17.57 13.80 -40.10
N ARG A 74 17.33 12.72 -40.85
CA ARG A 74 16.96 11.42 -40.26
C ARG A 74 18.09 10.83 -39.40
N ILE A 75 19.36 11.03 -39.77
CA ILE A 75 20.52 10.66 -38.94
C ILE A 75 20.51 11.44 -37.62
N GLU A 76 20.36 12.76 -37.69
CA GLU A 76 20.33 13.64 -36.52
C GLU A 76 19.17 13.30 -35.60
N ASP A 77 17.95 13.22 -36.14
CA ASP A 77 16.73 12.87 -35.39
C ASP A 77 16.88 11.52 -34.69
N THR A 78 17.48 10.52 -35.35
CA THR A 78 17.73 9.19 -34.75
C THR A 78 18.72 9.24 -33.60
N LEU A 79 19.84 9.95 -33.77
CA LEU A 79 20.85 10.09 -32.73
C LEU A 79 20.31 10.87 -31.53
N GLU A 80 19.54 11.92 -31.79
CA GLU A 80 18.96 12.76 -30.75
C GLU A 80 17.92 11.99 -29.94
N ALA A 81 16.99 11.29 -30.60
CA ALA A 81 16.02 10.44 -29.90
C ALA A 81 16.68 9.39 -28.98
N LEU A 82 17.79 8.77 -29.42
CA LEU A 82 18.54 7.83 -28.58
C LEU A 82 19.20 8.50 -27.37
N LYS A 83 19.71 9.72 -27.52
CA LYS A 83 20.29 10.49 -26.40
C LYS A 83 19.21 10.93 -25.43
N GLU A 84 18.10 11.49 -25.91
CA GLU A 84 16.97 11.90 -25.10
C GLU A 84 16.44 10.73 -24.25
N MET A 85 16.29 9.54 -24.85
CA MET A 85 15.90 8.33 -24.09
C MET A 85 16.93 7.95 -23.02
N LYS A 86 18.23 8.11 -23.31
CA LYS A 86 19.28 7.87 -22.32
C LYS A 86 19.23 8.91 -21.19
N GLU A 87 18.97 10.17 -21.48
CA GLU A 87 18.81 11.24 -20.49
C GLU A 87 17.59 10.99 -19.61
N ARG A 88 16.43 10.69 -20.22
CA ARG A 88 15.21 10.28 -19.53
C ARG A 88 15.42 9.08 -18.60
N CYS A 89 16.21 8.09 -19.04
CA CYS A 89 16.62 6.97 -18.20
C CYS A 89 17.48 7.40 -17.00
N ASN A 90 18.37 8.38 -17.18
CA ASN A 90 19.19 8.92 -16.09
C ASN A 90 18.33 9.64 -15.05
N ASP A 91 17.34 10.41 -15.48
CA ASP A 91 16.39 11.07 -14.57
C ASP A 91 15.65 10.03 -13.72
N SER A 92 15.20 8.93 -14.35
CA SER A 92 14.59 7.79 -13.65
C SER A 92 15.56 7.11 -12.66
N LEU A 93 16.85 6.99 -13.01
CA LEU A 93 17.87 6.39 -12.13
C LEU A 93 18.12 7.21 -10.86
N ASP A 94 17.89 8.52 -10.90
CA ASP A 94 18.11 9.42 -9.78
C ASP A 94 16.95 9.42 -8.76
N GLU A 95 15.80 8.85 -9.12
CA GLU A 95 14.66 8.72 -8.23
C GLU A 95 14.98 7.96 -6.94
N VAL A 96 14.40 8.43 -5.84
CA VAL A 96 14.64 7.87 -4.50
C VAL A 96 14.20 6.40 -4.43
N VAL A 97 13.06 6.05 -5.04
CA VAL A 97 12.57 4.68 -5.06
C VAL A 97 13.55 3.73 -5.74
N VAL A 98 14.19 4.15 -6.83
CA VAL A 98 15.16 3.32 -7.58
C VAL A 98 16.39 2.99 -6.74
N LYS A 99 16.77 3.86 -5.79
CA LYS A 99 17.85 3.58 -4.83
C LYS A 99 17.49 2.49 -3.82
N HIS A 100 16.20 2.25 -3.56
CA HIS A 100 15.72 1.23 -2.63
C HIS A 100 15.42 -0.12 -3.29
N PHE A 101 15.18 -0.16 -4.61
CA PHE A 101 14.82 -1.38 -5.33
C PHE A 101 15.86 -1.72 -6.41
N PRO A 102 16.85 -2.57 -6.07
CA PRO A 102 17.91 -2.95 -7.01
C PRO A 102 17.39 -3.55 -8.32
N GLN A 103 16.24 -4.22 -8.31
CA GLN A 103 15.66 -4.80 -9.54
C GLN A 103 15.38 -3.72 -10.59
N ILE A 104 14.76 -2.60 -10.17
CA ILE A 104 14.45 -1.45 -11.05
C ILE A 104 15.74 -0.76 -11.46
N LYS A 105 16.67 -0.56 -10.51
CA LYS A 105 17.96 0.06 -10.80
C LYS A 105 18.74 -0.70 -11.87
N HIS A 106 18.82 -2.02 -11.74
CA HIS A 106 19.53 -2.86 -12.71
C HIS A 106 18.83 -2.87 -14.07
N TYR A 107 17.50 -2.86 -14.12
CA TYR A 107 16.74 -2.73 -15.36
C TYR A 107 17.09 -1.42 -16.10
N LEU A 108 17.04 -0.28 -15.39
CA LEU A 108 17.38 1.02 -15.97
C LEU A 108 18.86 1.11 -16.38
N GLN A 109 19.78 0.55 -15.59
CA GLN A 109 21.21 0.49 -15.96
C GLN A 109 21.44 -0.32 -17.24
N ASN A 110 20.75 -1.45 -17.39
CA ASN A 110 20.79 -2.24 -18.62
C ASN A 110 20.22 -1.45 -19.81
N PHE A 111 19.13 -0.70 -19.59
CA PHE A 111 18.51 0.14 -20.64
C PHE A 111 19.47 1.26 -21.08
N GLN A 112 20.07 1.96 -20.12
CA GLN A 112 21.07 3.00 -20.37
C GLN A 112 22.28 2.47 -21.18
N LYS A 113 22.74 1.26 -20.83
CA LYS A 113 23.81 0.58 -21.57
C LYS A 113 23.38 0.26 -23.00
N LEU A 114 22.19 -0.30 -23.18
CA LEU A 114 21.62 -0.59 -24.50
C LEU A 114 21.54 0.66 -25.39
N CYS A 115 21.06 1.79 -24.87
CA CYS A 115 21.05 3.06 -25.62
C CYS A 115 22.47 3.48 -26.02
N SER A 116 23.44 3.34 -25.12
CA SER A 116 24.84 3.70 -25.38
C SER A 116 25.47 2.80 -26.45
N ASP A 117 25.18 1.50 -26.42
CA ASP A 117 25.63 0.53 -27.41
C ASP A 117 25.00 0.82 -28.78
N LYS A 118 23.70 1.12 -28.83
CA LYS A 118 22.97 1.49 -30.06
C LYS A 118 23.50 2.77 -30.70
N ILE A 119 23.75 3.83 -29.91
CA ILE A 119 24.37 5.07 -30.40
C ILE A 119 25.73 4.75 -31.03
N SER A 120 26.54 3.94 -30.32
CA SER A 120 27.89 3.59 -30.78
C SER A 120 27.86 2.76 -32.07
N ASP A 121 26.96 1.79 -32.17
CA ASP A 121 26.80 0.93 -33.35
C ASP A 121 26.26 1.71 -34.56
N PHE A 122 25.30 2.60 -34.34
CA PHE A 122 24.77 3.47 -35.39
C PHE A 122 25.86 4.41 -35.91
N GLN A 123 26.60 5.09 -35.02
CA GLN A 123 27.74 5.94 -35.40
C GLN A 123 28.84 5.15 -36.11
N ARG A 124 29.15 3.92 -35.68
CA ARG A 124 30.13 3.05 -36.34
C ARG A 124 29.69 2.69 -37.76
N THR A 125 28.40 2.42 -37.95
CA THR A 125 27.81 2.13 -39.26
C THR A 125 27.87 3.36 -40.17
N LEU A 126 27.50 4.54 -39.67
CA LEU A 126 27.58 5.80 -40.41
C LEU A 126 29.02 6.14 -40.83
N LYS A 127 30.00 5.94 -39.95
CA LYS A 127 31.43 6.11 -40.28
C LYS A 127 31.89 5.28 -41.47
N ARG A 128 31.24 4.14 -41.75
CA ARG A 128 31.53 3.29 -42.90
C ARG A 128 30.72 3.67 -44.15
N VAL A 129 29.43 3.96 -43.96
CA VAL A 129 28.49 4.19 -45.06
C VAL A 129 28.65 5.59 -45.68
N LEU A 130 28.77 6.64 -44.86
CA LEU A 130 28.85 8.02 -45.36
C LEU A 130 30.04 8.27 -46.30
N PRO A 131 31.28 7.83 -45.98
CA PRO A 131 32.39 7.98 -46.92
C PRO A 131 32.19 7.18 -48.20
N SER A 132 31.65 5.96 -48.11
CA SER A 132 31.40 5.11 -49.28
C SER A 132 30.42 5.72 -50.26
N ILE A 133 29.40 6.44 -49.78
CA ILE A 133 28.46 7.19 -50.62
C ILE A 133 29.15 8.40 -51.26
N ARG A 134 29.90 9.18 -50.47
CA ARG A 134 30.63 10.37 -50.95
C ARG A 134 31.66 10.04 -52.03
N GLU A 135 32.31 8.87 -51.92
CA GLU A 135 33.25 8.34 -52.91
C GLU A 135 32.56 7.69 -54.12
N GLY A 136 31.21 7.60 -54.14
CA GLY A 136 30.44 6.98 -55.22
C GLY A 136 30.51 5.44 -55.26
N ARG A 137 31.11 4.80 -54.24
CA ARG A 137 31.18 3.32 -54.12
C ARG A 137 29.88 2.69 -53.67
N ALA A 138 29.01 3.47 -53.04
CA ALA A 138 27.70 3.05 -52.55
C ALA A 138 26.63 4.06 -52.95
N ASP A 139 25.38 3.60 -53.04
CA ASP A 139 24.23 4.47 -53.25
C ASP A 139 23.59 4.88 -51.91
N GLU A 140 22.85 5.99 -51.90
CA GLU A 140 22.15 6.50 -50.71
C GLU A 140 21.12 5.51 -50.16
N SER A 141 20.58 4.60 -50.99
CA SER A 141 19.80 3.44 -50.53
C SER A 141 20.51 2.59 -49.46
N SER A 142 21.85 2.63 -49.39
CA SER A 142 22.62 1.97 -48.33
C SER A 142 22.35 2.58 -46.95
N LEU A 143 22.05 3.89 -46.86
CA LEU A 143 21.62 4.55 -45.63
C LEU A 143 20.19 4.12 -45.26
N ASN A 144 19.30 3.99 -46.24
CA ASN A 144 17.94 3.49 -46.01
C ASN A 144 17.95 2.10 -45.38
N ASN A 145 18.84 1.22 -45.80
CA ASN A 145 19.00 -0.10 -45.18
C ASN A 145 19.40 0.00 -43.70
N VAL A 146 20.25 0.96 -43.32
CA VAL A 146 20.63 1.17 -41.90
C VAL A 146 19.42 1.57 -41.07
N PHE A 147 18.56 2.45 -41.60
CA PHE A 147 17.33 2.82 -40.92
C PHE A 147 16.32 1.67 -40.86
N ASP A 148 16.14 0.94 -41.97
CA ASP A 148 15.25 -0.22 -42.01
C ASP A 148 15.67 -1.31 -41.02
N ASP A 149 16.98 -1.55 -40.87
CA ASP A 149 17.53 -2.50 -39.90
C ASP A 149 17.25 -2.03 -38.45
N LEU A 150 17.29 -0.73 -38.20
CA LEU A 150 16.94 -0.14 -36.91
C LEU A 150 15.42 -0.28 -36.63
N ASP A 151 14.59 0.04 -37.62
CA ASP A 151 13.12 0.02 -37.51
C ASP A 151 12.58 -1.41 -37.35
N LYS A 152 13.19 -2.39 -38.03
CA LYS A 152 12.85 -3.82 -37.89
C LYS A 152 13.42 -4.46 -36.62
N SER A 153 14.36 -3.79 -35.95
CA SER A 153 14.91 -4.28 -34.68
C SER A 153 13.80 -4.31 -33.61
N PRO A 154 13.79 -5.30 -32.71
CA PRO A 154 12.93 -5.23 -31.53
C PRO A 154 13.22 -3.97 -30.71
N TYR A 155 14.44 -3.44 -30.79
CA TYR A 155 14.91 -2.23 -30.11
C TYR A 155 14.81 -0.95 -30.98
N ASN A 156 13.77 -0.84 -31.82
CA ASN A 156 13.48 0.41 -32.53
C ASN A 156 13.10 1.54 -31.55
N LEU A 157 13.14 2.80 -32.01
CA LEU A 157 12.90 3.98 -31.19
C LEU A 157 11.52 3.93 -30.48
N GLY A 158 10.47 3.48 -31.18
CA GLY A 158 9.12 3.39 -30.63
C GLY A 158 9.02 2.39 -29.49
N ASN A 159 9.67 1.23 -29.62
CA ASN A 159 9.69 0.21 -28.55
C ASN A 159 10.52 0.67 -27.35
N LEU A 160 11.68 1.29 -27.58
CA LEU A 160 12.52 1.83 -26.50
C LEU A 160 11.79 2.93 -25.70
N SER A 161 11.08 3.84 -26.38
CA SER A 161 10.26 4.86 -25.73
C SER A 161 9.17 4.23 -24.86
N LYS A 162 8.44 3.23 -25.40
CA LYS A 162 7.40 2.52 -24.64
C LYS A 162 7.94 1.82 -23.40
N CYS A 163 9.17 1.29 -23.46
CA CYS A 163 9.80 0.69 -22.28
C CYS A 163 10.03 1.69 -21.17
N LEU A 164 10.46 2.91 -21.50
CA LEU A 164 10.59 3.99 -20.54
C LEU A 164 9.23 4.38 -19.96
N ASP A 165 8.20 4.52 -20.81
CA ASP A 165 6.84 4.83 -20.34
C ASP A 165 6.34 3.79 -19.31
N TYR A 166 6.60 2.50 -19.57
CA TYR A 166 6.20 1.40 -18.69
C TYR A 166 6.96 1.38 -17.36
N ILE A 167 8.29 1.51 -17.38
CA ILE A 167 9.08 1.49 -16.14
C ILE A 167 8.83 2.74 -15.29
N GLU A 168 8.64 3.90 -15.90
CA GLU A 168 8.27 5.13 -15.19
C GLU A 168 6.88 5.02 -14.56
N ARG A 169 5.93 4.36 -15.24
CA ARG A 169 4.62 4.08 -14.66
C ARG A 169 4.73 3.17 -13.43
N GLU A 170 5.54 2.10 -13.52
CA GLU A 170 5.80 1.19 -12.40
C GLU A 170 6.43 1.92 -11.21
N ILE A 171 7.46 2.73 -11.47
CA ILE A 171 8.14 3.61 -10.51
C ILE A 171 7.13 4.52 -9.79
N ASN A 172 6.30 5.24 -10.54
CA ASN A 172 5.29 6.15 -10.00
C ASN A 172 4.29 5.44 -9.07
N ILE A 173 3.85 4.24 -9.45
CA ILE A 173 2.92 3.45 -8.63
C ILE A 173 3.58 3.00 -7.33
N ILE A 174 4.80 2.46 -7.40
CA ILE A 174 5.55 2.03 -6.22
C ILE A 174 5.81 3.22 -5.29
N THR A 175 6.27 4.35 -5.84
CA THR A 175 6.48 5.61 -5.09
C THR A 175 5.21 6.05 -4.36
N SER A 176 4.05 5.99 -5.02
CA SER A 176 2.75 6.32 -4.41
C SER A 176 2.44 5.43 -3.20
N PHE A 177 2.65 4.11 -3.32
CA PHE A 177 2.43 3.18 -2.20
C PHE A 177 3.44 3.38 -1.05
N LEU A 178 4.72 3.61 -1.38
CA LEU A 178 5.75 3.86 -0.37
C LEU A 178 5.54 5.16 0.39
N GLY A 179 5.00 6.20 -0.25
CA GLY A 179 4.61 7.45 0.41
C GLY A 179 3.61 7.23 1.55
N ARG A 180 2.85 6.12 1.52
CA ARG A 180 1.92 5.74 2.61
C ARG A 180 2.59 4.96 3.74
N MET A 181 3.80 4.44 3.51
CA MET A 181 4.55 3.55 4.39
C MET A 181 5.78 4.25 5.00
N GLU A 182 5.69 5.56 5.23
CA GLU A 182 6.77 6.34 5.82
C GLU A 182 7.18 5.80 7.20
N GLY A 183 8.49 5.72 7.43
CA GLY A 183 9.07 5.21 8.68
C GLY A 183 9.21 3.68 8.74
N ILE A 184 8.78 2.95 7.70
CA ILE A 184 8.96 1.50 7.61
C ILE A 184 10.26 1.20 6.86
N LYS A 185 11.06 0.28 7.39
CA LYS A 185 12.35 -0.09 6.79
C LYS A 185 12.14 -0.85 5.49
N ILE A 186 12.72 -0.35 4.40
CA ILE A 186 12.79 -1.05 3.12
C ILE A 186 14.05 -1.92 3.10
N VAL A 187 13.92 -3.20 2.78
CA VAL A 187 15.04 -4.15 2.63
C VAL A 187 15.29 -4.43 1.15
N GLN A 188 16.54 -4.31 0.74
CA GLN A 188 16.91 -4.30 -0.69
C GLN A 188 17.13 -5.70 -1.26
N ASN A 189 17.43 -6.67 -0.39
CA ASN A 189 17.81 -8.02 -0.79
C ASN A 189 17.47 -9.04 0.30
N LYS A 190 17.63 -10.32 -0.03
CA LYS A 190 17.32 -11.44 0.87
C LYS A 190 18.17 -11.42 2.15
N SER A 191 19.44 -11.00 2.08
CA SER A 191 20.32 -10.94 3.26
C SER A 191 19.86 -9.88 4.27
N GLU A 192 19.43 -8.71 3.81
CA GLU A 192 18.88 -7.66 4.67
C GLU A 192 17.54 -8.06 5.30
N LEU A 193 16.69 -8.73 4.52
CA LEU A 193 15.44 -9.30 5.02
C LEU A 193 15.73 -10.33 6.11
N ASP A 194 16.60 -11.30 5.85
CA ASP A 194 16.98 -12.35 6.80
C ASP A 194 17.56 -11.75 8.08
N ARG A 195 18.45 -10.76 7.97
CA ARG A 195 19.00 -10.03 9.13
C ARG A 195 17.90 -9.35 9.95
N ALA A 196 16.90 -8.75 9.30
CA ALA A 196 15.82 -8.06 9.99
C ALA A 196 14.86 -9.01 10.69
N VAL A 197 14.50 -10.13 10.05
CA VAL A 197 13.57 -11.13 10.65
C VAL A 197 14.23 -12.02 11.70
N LEU A 198 15.56 -12.18 11.66
CA LEU A 198 16.36 -12.93 12.65
C LEU A 198 16.91 -12.04 13.77
N ALA A 199 16.59 -10.74 13.78
CA ALA A 199 17.10 -9.81 14.80
C ALA A 199 16.66 -10.24 16.21
N THR A 200 17.58 -10.15 17.17
CA THR A 200 17.31 -10.53 18.56
C THR A 200 16.15 -9.72 19.13
N GLY A 201 15.19 -10.41 19.74
CA GLY A 201 13.98 -9.79 20.29
C GLY A 201 12.80 -9.73 19.34
N VAL A 202 13.00 -9.90 18.02
CA VAL A 202 11.90 -9.98 17.04
C VAL A 202 11.26 -11.36 17.09
N ASN A 203 10.02 -11.43 17.56
CA ASN A 203 9.23 -12.65 17.59
C ASN A 203 8.42 -12.82 16.29
N HIS A 204 7.82 -11.74 15.80
CA HIS A 204 7.12 -11.73 14.52
C HIS A 204 7.58 -10.60 13.61
N ALA A 205 7.67 -10.87 12.31
CA ALA A 205 7.90 -9.84 11.30
C ALA A 205 6.80 -9.87 10.23
N PHE A 206 6.30 -8.70 9.86
CA PHE A 206 5.37 -8.48 8.78
C PHE A 206 6.07 -7.71 7.67
N CYS A 207 6.25 -8.34 6.51
CA CYS A 207 6.89 -7.72 5.37
C CYS A 207 5.84 -7.45 4.29
N PHE A 208 5.59 -6.19 3.96
CA PHE A 208 4.88 -5.84 2.74
C PHE A 208 5.79 -6.15 1.54
N VAL A 209 5.32 -6.96 0.61
CA VAL A 209 6.12 -7.45 -0.51
C VAL A 209 5.46 -7.00 -1.81
N PHE A 210 6.18 -6.20 -2.60
CA PHE A 210 5.85 -6.00 -4.01
C PHE A 210 6.27 -7.25 -4.79
N THR A 211 5.31 -7.91 -5.43
CA THR A 211 5.54 -9.21 -6.09
C THR A 211 5.70 -9.11 -7.61
N GLY A 212 5.33 -7.97 -8.18
CA GLY A 212 5.30 -7.74 -9.63
C GLY A 212 6.61 -7.26 -10.25
N LEU A 213 7.60 -6.82 -9.44
CA LEU A 213 8.87 -6.30 -9.96
C LEU A 213 9.66 -7.45 -10.60
N LYS A 214 9.77 -7.42 -11.94
CA LYS A 214 10.53 -8.40 -12.72
C LYS A 214 12.03 -8.15 -12.58
N ASN A 215 12.84 -9.19 -12.82
CA ASN A 215 14.30 -9.09 -12.87
C ASN A 215 14.75 -8.24 -14.06
N ALA A 216 16.02 -7.80 -14.04
CA ALA A 216 16.62 -6.81 -14.91
C ALA A 216 16.75 -7.18 -16.41
N ASP A 217 16.07 -8.23 -16.88
CA ASP A 217 16.15 -8.67 -18.26
C ASP A 217 15.29 -7.77 -19.16
N LEU A 218 15.94 -7.08 -20.09
CA LEU A 218 15.30 -6.29 -21.14
C LEU A 218 14.72 -7.21 -22.21
N ASN A 219 13.66 -7.96 -21.87
CA ASN A 219 12.97 -8.79 -22.85
C ASN A 219 11.78 -8.02 -23.43
N LEU A 220 12.01 -7.36 -24.57
CA LEU A 220 10.99 -6.60 -25.30
C LEU A 220 9.85 -7.49 -25.82
N ASP A 221 10.12 -8.74 -26.16
CA ASP A 221 9.11 -9.69 -26.62
C ASP A 221 8.15 -10.09 -25.48
N ALA A 222 8.64 -10.09 -24.23
CA ALA A 222 7.80 -10.32 -23.06
C ALA A 222 6.94 -9.10 -22.70
N MET A 223 7.38 -7.88 -23.03
CA MET A 223 6.65 -6.63 -22.75
C MET A 223 5.45 -6.42 -23.69
N ALA A 224 5.43 -7.07 -24.85
CA ALA A 224 4.33 -7.00 -25.82
C ALA A 224 3.20 -8.03 -25.55
N ASN A 225 3.46 -9.07 -24.75
CA ASN A 225 2.60 -10.26 -24.65
C ASN A 225 1.91 -10.43 -23.29
N GLU A 226 2.17 -9.58 -22.29
CA GLU A 226 1.51 -9.62 -20.99
C GLU A 226 1.05 -8.22 -20.56
N ASP A 227 -0.20 -8.10 -20.09
CA ASP A 227 -0.69 -6.88 -19.44
C ASP A 227 0.10 -6.63 -18.15
N PRO A 228 0.85 -5.51 -18.05
CA PRO A 228 1.65 -5.24 -16.87
C PRO A 228 0.75 -5.00 -15.65
N TRP A 229 1.18 -5.51 -14.49
CA TRP A 229 0.38 -5.45 -13.25
C TRP A 229 -0.01 -4.02 -12.85
N TYR A 230 0.80 -3.03 -13.22
CA TYR A 230 0.62 -1.61 -12.95
C TYR A 230 -0.40 -0.90 -13.87
N TYR A 231 -1.00 -1.60 -14.82
CA TYR A 231 -2.14 -1.14 -15.61
C TYR A 231 -3.46 -1.84 -15.25
N LEU A 232 -3.44 -2.79 -14.31
CA LEU A 232 -4.62 -3.56 -13.93
C LEU A 232 -5.32 -2.94 -12.71
N ASP A 233 -6.48 -2.32 -12.92
CA ASP A 233 -7.25 -1.65 -11.87
C ASP A 233 -7.57 -2.58 -10.68
N ASP A 234 -7.99 -3.81 -10.95
CA ASP A 234 -8.26 -4.82 -9.91
C ASP A 234 -7.01 -5.12 -9.05
N THR A 235 -5.82 -5.10 -9.67
CA THR A 235 -4.55 -5.31 -8.97
C THR A 235 -4.22 -4.10 -8.10
N LEU A 236 -4.40 -2.89 -8.61
CA LEU A 236 -4.16 -1.67 -7.85
C LEU A 236 -5.13 -1.53 -6.67
N ASP A 237 -6.40 -1.90 -6.84
CA ASP A 237 -7.39 -1.89 -5.77
C ASP A 237 -7.12 -2.97 -4.72
N HIS A 238 -6.64 -4.14 -5.13
CA HIS A 238 -6.13 -5.14 -4.21
C HIS A 238 -4.94 -4.60 -3.40
N MET A 239 -3.94 -4.01 -4.06
CA MET A 239 -2.77 -3.44 -3.39
C MET A 239 -3.13 -2.33 -2.42
N LYS A 240 -4.11 -1.47 -2.73
CA LYS A 240 -4.65 -0.47 -1.79
C LYS A 240 -5.18 -1.14 -0.52
N LYS A 241 -6.03 -2.16 -0.66
CA LYS A 241 -6.59 -2.91 0.48
C LYS A 241 -5.50 -3.58 1.33
N VAL A 242 -4.50 -4.18 0.70
CA VAL A 242 -3.37 -4.80 1.40
C VAL A 242 -2.54 -3.73 2.14
N THR A 243 -2.30 -2.58 1.50
CA THR A 243 -1.58 -1.45 2.10
C THR A 243 -2.34 -0.88 3.30
N ASP A 244 -3.64 -0.68 3.19
CA ASP A 244 -4.48 -0.17 4.28
C ASP A 244 -4.39 -1.10 5.48
N PHE A 245 -4.57 -2.40 5.25
CA PHE A 245 -4.45 -3.40 6.30
C PHE A 245 -3.06 -3.44 6.94
N PHE A 246 -2.00 -3.42 6.13
CA PHE A 246 -0.62 -3.40 6.63
C PHE A 246 -0.35 -2.15 7.49
N MET A 247 -0.82 -0.98 7.04
CA MET A 247 -0.64 0.28 7.77
C MET A 247 -1.48 0.34 9.06
N ASP A 248 -2.67 -0.26 9.08
CA ASP A 248 -3.45 -0.38 10.31
C ASP A 248 -2.70 -1.23 11.35
N LEU A 249 -2.08 -2.34 10.94
CA LEU A 249 -1.22 -3.14 11.81
C LEU A 249 0.00 -2.34 12.29
N TYR A 250 0.70 -1.67 11.36
CA TYR A 250 1.87 -0.88 11.71
C TYR A 250 1.52 0.22 12.72
N ARG A 251 0.46 1.00 12.48
CA ARG A 251 0.05 2.09 13.38
C ARG A 251 -0.33 1.60 14.77
N ALA A 252 -1.03 0.47 14.85
CA ALA A 252 -1.43 -0.13 16.12
C ALA A 252 -0.23 -0.67 16.91
N TYR A 253 0.82 -1.14 16.24
CA TYR A 253 1.86 -1.95 16.87
C TYR A 253 3.31 -1.48 16.63
N LYS A 254 3.54 -0.31 16.03
CA LYS A 254 4.88 0.23 15.71
C LYS A 254 5.83 0.38 16.89
N ASN A 255 5.30 0.47 18.11
CA ASN A 255 6.09 0.64 19.34
C ASN A 255 6.45 -0.70 20.01
N SER A 256 5.98 -1.84 19.48
CA SER A 256 6.37 -3.15 20.02
C SER A 256 7.80 -3.49 19.61
N THR A 257 8.63 -3.85 20.58
CA THR A 257 10.00 -4.34 20.34
C THR A 257 10.05 -5.77 19.80
N GLN A 258 8.92 -6.50 19.89
CA GLN A 258 8.80 -7.88 19.45
C GLN A 258 8.26 -8.03 18.02
N LEU A 259 7.73 -6.94 17.45
CA LEU A 259 7.16 -6.90 16.12
C LEU A 259 8.04 -6.08 15.18
N CYS A 260 8.33 -6.63 14.01
CA CYS A 260 9.09 -5.96 12.97
C CYS A 260 8.20 -5.71 11.75
N PHE A 261 8.26 -4.51 11.18
CA PHE A 261 7.57 -4.16 9.94
C PHE A 261 8.58 -3.79 8.87
N LEU A 262 8.46 -4.40 7.69
CA LEU A 262 9.40 -4.27 6.59
C LEU A 262 8.67 -4.06 5.27
N VAL A 263 9.38 -3.50 4.30
CA VAL A 263 8.96 -3.46 2.89
C VAL A 263 10.04 -4.13 2.05
N ALA A 264 9.66 -4.98 1.11
CA ALA A 264 10.59 -5.65 0.19
C ALA A 264 9.99 -5.77 -1.21
N ALA A 265 10.84 -6.13 -2.18
CA ALA A 265 10.41 -6.66 -3.47
C ALA A 265 10.92 -8.09 -3.62
N ILE A 266 9.99 -9.03 -3.80
CA ILE A 266 10.28 -10.46 -3.96
C ILE A 266 9.31 -10.99 -5.00
N GLN A 267 9.85 -11.50 -6.10
CA GLN A 267 9.04 -12.06 -7.17
C GLN A 267 8.20 -13.24 -6.66
N HIS A 268 6.92 -13.27 -7.02
CA HIS A 268 6.01 -14.34 -6.63
C HIS A 268 5.18 -14.82 -7.82
N GLN A 269 5.09 -16.13 -8.01
CA GLN A 269 4.41 -16.71 -9.18
C GLN A 269 2.88 -16.59 -9.11
N ASN A 270 2.29 -16.58 -7.90
CA ASN A 270 0.84 -16.69 -7.72
C ASN A 270 0.13 -15.40 -7.28
N TYR A 271 0.88 -14.33 -6.97
CA TYR A 271 0.31 -13.08 -6.45
C TYR A 271 0.80 -11.91 -7.31
N LYS A 272 -0.14 -11.18 -7.92
CA LYS A 272 0.16 -9.96 -8.70
C LYS A 272 0.03 -8.73 -7.81
N GLY A 273 0.94 -7.76 -7.97
CA GLY A 273 0.94 -6.50 -7.24
C GLY A 273 1.69 -6.58 -5.91
N ALA A 274 0.98 -6.91 -4.82
CA ALA A 274 1.58 -7.00 -3.49
C ALA A 274 0.87 -7.97 -2.54
N THR A 275 1.58 -8.37 -1.50
CA THR A 275 1.10 -9.25 -0.41
C THR A 275 1.85 -8.94 0.89
N ILE A 276 1.45 -9.57 2.01
CA ILE A 276 2.14 -9.44 3.29
C ILE A 276 2.70 -10.81 3.68
N TYR A 277 4.02 -10.90 3.85
CA TYR A 277 4.65 -12.09 4.39
C TYR A 277 4.70 -11.99 5.92
N GLN A 278 4.36 -13.09 6.58
CA GLN A 278 4.53 -13.21 8.02
C GLN A 278 5.68 -14.17 8.33
N TYR A 279 6.58 -13.70 9.19
CA TYR A 279 7.62 -14.50 9.80
C TYR A 279 7.37 -14.64 11.29
N LYS A 280 7.79 -15.77 11.86
CA LYS A 280 7.87 -16.01 13.30
C LYS A 280 9.26 -16.55 13.61
N GLU A 281 10.00 -15.88 14.49
CA GLU A 281 11.36 -16.28 14.90
C GLU A 281 12.25 -16.58 13.68
N GLY A 282 12.21 -15.69 12.68
CA GLY A 282 12.95 -15.80 11.42
C GLY A 282 12.40 -16.81 10.39
N ARG A 283 11.40 -17.63 10.73
CA ARG A 283 10.81 -18.62 9.82
C ARG A 283 9.54 -18.06 9.17
N MET A 284 9.41 -18.21 7.86
CA MET A 284 8.19 -17.80 7.15
C MET A 284 7.02 -18.72 7.54
N ILE A 285 5.92 -18.11 7.98
CA ILE A 285 4.68 -18.81 8.33
C ILE A 285 3.68 -18.78 7.17
N THR A 286 3.59 -17.64 6.49
CA THR A 286 2.73 -17.47 5.31
C THR A 286 3.26 -16.35 4.42
N ASP A 287 3.02 -16.49 3.12
CA ASP A 287 3.31 -15.52 2.06
C ASP A 287 2.09 -14.63 1.72
N ASN A 288 0.96 -14.82 2.41
CA ASN A 288 -0.29 -14.08 2.18
C ASN A 288 -1.06 -13.86 3.48
N PHE A 289 -0.40 -13.18 4.41
CA PHE A 289 -0.97 -12.84 5.68
C PHE A 289 -2.20 -11.93 5.53
N SER A 290 -3.31 -12.34 6.10
CA SER A 290 -4.56 -11.60 6.13
C SER A 290 -5.38 -11.95 7.37
N LYS A 291 -6.37 -11.12 7.71
CA LYS A 291 -7.33 -11.44 8.77
C LYS A 291 -8.07 -12.75 8.42
N PRO A 292 -8.39 -13.61 9.41
CA PRO A 292 -9.20 -14.80 9.19
C PRO A 292 -10.50 -14.45 8.43
N LYS A 293 -10.75 -15.16 7.33
CA LYS A 293 -11.97 -14.98 6.54
C LYS A 293 -13.14 -15.67 7.26
N ILE A 294 -14.03 -14.88 7.85
CA ILE A 294 -15.26 -15.36 8.49
C ILE A 294 -16.33 -15.45 7.39
N ARG A 295 -16.54 -16.65 6.83
CA ARG A 295 -17.58 -16.88 5.80
C ARG A 295 -18.95 -17.08 6.42
N ASP A 296 -19.03 -17.98 7.40
CA ASP A 296 -20.25 -18.22 8.17
C ASP A 296 -19.91 -18.14 9.66
N PRO A 297 -20.38 -17.09 10.37
CA PRO A 297 -20.15 -16.94 11.80
C PRO A 297 -20.63 -18.15 12.61
N ARG A 298 -21.65 -18.89 12.14
CA ARG A 298 -22.20 -20.08 12.83
C ARG A 298 -21.19 -21.23 12.95
N THR A 299 -20.23 -21.29 12.04
CA THR A 299 -19.23 -22.37 11.98
C THR A 299 -17.99 -22.10 12.83
N ILE A 300 -17.84 -20.89 13.36
CA ILE A 300 -16.65 -20.47 14.09
C ILE A 300 -16.68 -21.02 15.51
N LYS A 301 -15.64 -21.79 15.85
CA LYS A 301 -15.47 -22.41 17.18
C LYS A 301 -14.34 -21.79 17.99
N LYS A 302 -13.60 -20.85 17.40
CA LYS A 302 -12.41 -20.24 17.99
C LYS A 302 -12.60 -18.75 18.22
N ARG A 303 -12.35 -18.33 19.45
CA ARG A 303 -12.41 -16.93 19.88
C ARG A 303 -11.42 -16.08 19.09
N SER A 304 -10.21 -16.58 18.86
CA SER A 304 -9.12 -15.93 18.11
C SER A 304 -9.49 -15.42 16.71
N HIS A 305 -10.50 -16.03 16.06
CA HIS A 305 -10.95 -15.61 14.74
C HIS A 305 -11.68 -14.26 14.78
N PHE A 306 -12.39 -13.97 15.89
CA PHE A 306 -13.15 -12.72 16.03
C PHE A 306 -12.33 -11.57 16.61
N LEU A 307 -11.21 -11.85 17.28
CA LEU A 307 -10.40 -10.82 17.96
C LEU A 307 -9.82 -9.77 17.02
N TRP A 308 -9.64 -10.10 15.75
CA TRP A 308 -9.27 -9.16 14.69
C TRP A 308 -10.28 -8.05 14.44
N ASN A 309 -11.50 -8.23 14.96
CA ASN A 309 -12.61 -7.30 14.91
C ASN A 309 -13.02 -6.85 16.33
N TYR A 310 -12.23 -7.12 17.37
CA TYR A 310 -12.58 -6.73 18.73
C TYR A 310 -12.72 -5.21 18.83
N CYS A 311 -13.83 -4.73 19.39
CA CYS A 311 -14.07 -3.31 19.59
C CYS A 311 -14.28 -2.99 21.07
N HIS A 312 -13.71 -1.87 21.52
CA HIS A 312 -13.88 -1.39 22.87
C HIS A 312 -15.13 -0.49 22.95
N LEU A 313 -16.11 -0.94 23.72
CA LEU A 313 -17.37 -0.23 23.92
C LEU A 313 -17.41 0.46 25.28
N THR A 314 -18.18 1.53 25.39
CA THR A 314 -18.45 2.22 26.66
C THR A 314 -19.93 2.56 26.75
N LEU A 315 -20.54 2.32 27.90
CA LEU A 315 -21.93 2.68 28.17
C LEU A 315 -22.09 4.20 28.12
N ASP A 316 -23.24 4.65 27.64
CA ASP A 316 -23.58 6.06 27.53
C ASP A 316 -24.41 6.51 28.75
N PRO A 317 -23.82 7.33 29.66
CA PRO A 317 -24.53 7.87 30.81
C PRO A 317 -25.77 8.68 30.45
N ASP A 318 -25.82 9.25 29.25
CA ASP A 318 -26.93 10.07 28.78
C ASP A 318 -28.14 9.24 28.33
N THR A 319 -27.95 7.94 28.16
CA THR A 319 -29.02 6.98 27.84
C THR A 319 -29.47 6.16 29.04
N ALA A 320 -28.59 5.97 30.02
CA ALA A 320 -28.82 5.07 31.16
C ALA A 320 -30.05 5.46 31.98
N ASN A 321 -30.97 4.50 32.16
CA ASN A 321 -32.12 4.66 33.04
C ASN A 321 -31.68 4.90 34.50
N ASN A 322 -32.50 5.65 35.25
CA ASN A 322 -32.20 6.02 36.63
C ASN A 322 -32.07 4.83 37.60
N TYR A 323 -32.56 3.63 37.29
CA TYR A 323 -32.29 2.45 38.11
C TYR A 323 -30.92 1.81 37.86
N LEU A 324 -30.18 2.27 36.83
CA LEU A 324 -28.87 1.72 36.47
C LEU A 324 -27.76 2.61 37.01
N THR A 325 -26.85 2.04 37.78
CA THR A 325 -25.61 2.71 38.18
C THR A 325 -24.49 2.31 37.23
N LEU A 326 -23.89 3.30 36.57
CA LEU A 326 -22.70 3.09 35.75
C LEU A 326 -21.42 3.18 36.61
N SER A 327 -20.49 2.24 36.41
CA SER A 327 -19.22 2.16 37.13
C SER A 327 -18.11 1.57 36.24
N GLU A 328 -16.90 1.49 36.78
CA GLU A 328 -15.70 0.97 36.08
C GLU A 328 -15.48 1.68 34.74
N ASP A 329 -15.37 3.01 34.78
CA ASP A 329 -15.23 3.87 33.59
C ASP A 329 -16.33 3.66 32.53
N ASN A 330 -17.58 3.49 33.01
CA ASN A 330 -18.77 3.19 32.20
C ASN A 330 -18.64 1.87 31.42
N LYS A 331 -17.91 0.89 31.95
CA LYS A 331 -17.90 -0.49 31.43
C LYS A 331 -18.94 -1.36 32.11
N LYS A 332 -19.39 -0.99 33.31
CA LYS A 332 -20.36 -1.77 34.08
C LYS A 332 -21.65 -1.01 34.30
N ALA A 333 -22.79 -1.66 34.09
CA ALA A 333 -24.09 -1.19 34.55
C ALA A 333 -24.68 -2.18 35.54
N THR A 334 -25.08 -1.71 36.71
CA THR A 334 -25.72 -2.52 37.75
C THR A 334 -27.10 -1.95 38.05
N CYS A 335 -28.12 -2.80 38.08
CA CYS A 335 -29.46 -2.39 38.48
C CYS A 335 -29.55 -2.32 40.01
N GLY A 336 -30.10 -1.23 40.54
CA GLY A 336 -30.14 -0.98 41.97
C GLY A 336 -31.15 0.09 42.34
N THR A 337 -30.75 0.97 43.26
CA THR A 337 -31.59 2.08 43.70
C THR A 337 -31.63 3.19 42.65
N TRP A 338 -32.68 4.01 42.73
CA TRP A 338 -32.85 5.17 41.87
C TRP A 338 -31.69 6.16 42.00
N GLN A 339 -31.09 6.50 40.86
CA GLN A 339 -30.02 7.48 40.70
C GLN A 339 -30.57 8.83 40.29
N THR A 340 -29.92 9.90 40.73
CA THR A 340 -30.33 11.29 40.46
C THR A 340 -29.64 11.84 39.21
N TYR A 341 -29.76 11.15 38.07
CA TYR A 341 -29.21 11.65 36.82
C TYR A 341 -29.99 12.86 36.29
N PRO A 342 -29.32 13.86 35.67
CA PRO A 342 -30.00 14.96 35.00
C PRO A 342 -30.95 14.46 33.92
N ASP A 343 -32.09 15.13 33.75
CA ASP A 343 -32.98 14.82 32.64
C ASP A 343 -32.25 15.04 31.31
N HIS A 344 -32.49 14.12 30.38
CA HIS A 344 -31.84 14.13 29.07
C HIS A 344 -32.78 13.48 28.03
N PRO A 345 -32.93 14.05 26.82
CA PRO A 345 -33.82 13.49 25.80
C PRO A 345 -33.51 12.04 25.42
N GLN A 346 -32.22 11.66 25.46
CA GLN A 346 -31.78 10.30 25.11
C GLN A 346 -31.92 9.29 26.26
N ARG A 347 -32.26 9.74 27.48
CA ARG A 347 -32.35 8.90 28.68
C ARG A 347 -33.61 8.06 28.67
N PHE A 348 -33.44 6.75 28.85
CA PHE A 348 -34.57 5.85 29.08
C PHE A 348 -35.22 6.12 30.43
N ASP A 349 -36.53 6.36 30.49
CA ASP A 349 -37.24 6.61 31.76
C ASP A 349 -38.19 5.47 32.18
N GLY A 350 -38.76 4.75 31.21
CA GLY A 350 -39.77 3.72 31.45
C GLY A 350 -39.21 2.33 31.70
N HIS A 351 -38.14 1.96 30.99
CA HIS A 351 -37.51 0.64 31.03
C HIS A 351 -36.05 0.75 31.47
N THR A 352 -35.55 -0.25 32.20
CA THR A 352 -34.18 -0.26 32.77
C THR A 352 -33.13 -0.61 31.71
N GLN A 353 -32.91 0.35 30.80
CA GLN A 353 -32.11 0.20 29.59
C GLN A 353 -30.93 1.19 29.54
N VAL A 354 -29.90 0.83 28.77
CA VAL A 354 -28.75 1.68 28.46
C VAL A 354 -28.19 1.29 27.09
N LEU A 355 -27.69 2.26 26.32
CA LEU A 355 -26.91 2.01 25.10
C LEU A 355 -25.42 2.34 25.31
N CYS A 356 -24.57 1.80 24.45
CA CYS A 356 -23.19 2.24 24.29
C CYS A 356 -23.11 3.53 23.46
N LYS A 357 -22.01 4.26 23.60
CA LYS A 357 -21.74 5.50 22.87
C LYS A 357 -21.40 5.28 21.39
N GLN A 358 -20.71 4.19 21.09
CA GLN A 358 -20.11 3.94 19.79
C GLN A 358 -21.16 3.47 18.76
N PRO A 359 -21.35 4.18 17.63
CA PRO A 359 -22.08 3.65 16.49
C PRO A 359 -21.25 2.57 15.79
N LEU A 360 -21.84 1.43 15.50
CA LEU A 360 -21.16 0.34 14.80
C LEU A 360 -21.65 0.22 13.36
N THR A 361 -20.71 0.42 12.44
CA THR A 361 -20.83 0.13 11.01
C THR A 361 -19.62 -0.72 10.61
N GLY A 362 -19.82 -1.86 9.96
CA GLY A 362 -18.76 -2.81 9.60
C GLY A 362 -18.76 -4.10 10.44
N ARG A 363 -17.57 -4.70 10.62
CA ARG A 363 -17.40 -5.95 11.37
C ARG A 363 -16.83 -5.68 12.76
N HIS A 364 -17.54 -6.10 13.78
CA HIS A 364 -17.22 -5.82 15.18
C HIS A 364 -17.44 -7.05 16.04
N TYR A 365 -16.61 -7.23 17.04
CA TYR A 365 -16.74 -8.26 18.06
C TYR A 365 -16.57 -7.65 19.44
N TRP A 366 -17.41 -8.01 20.39
CA TRP A 366 -17.25 -7.62 21.79
C TRP A 366 -17.73 -8.73 22.69
N GLU A 367 -17.34 -8.66 23.97
CA GLU A 367 -17.74 -9.63 24.98
C GLU A 367 -18.39 -8.93 26.16
N VAL A 368 -19.39 -9.59 26.72
CA VAL A 368 -20.18 -9.09 27.83
C VAL A 368 -20.24 -10.17 28.88
N GLU A 369 -19.78 -9.85 30.08
CA GLU A 369 -20.12 -10.62 31.27
C GLU A 369 -21.42 -10.09 31.83
N TRP A 370 -22.27 -10.98 32.31
CA TRP A 370 -23.49 -10.59 33.00
C TRP A 370 -23.69 -11.41 34.26
N SER A 371 -24.56 -10.92 35.14
CA SER A 371 -25.13 -11.73 36.21
C SER A 371 -26.64 -11.56 36.19
N ALA A 372 -27.33 -12.65 35.88
CA ALA A 372 -28.76 -12.77 36.07
C ALA A 372 -28.97 -13.55 37.37
N GLY A 373 -29.44 -12.88 38.43
CA GLY A 373 -29.60 -13.44 39.77
C GLY A 373 -30.58 -14.61 39.82
N TYR A 374 -31.82 -14.36 40.23
CA TYR A 374 -32.83 -15.43 40.42
C TYR A 374 -33.55 -15.83 39.11
N MET A 375 -33.70 -14.91 38.16
CA MET A 375 -34.37 -15.15 36.87
C MET A 375 -33.44 -14.82 35.68
N PRO A 376 -33.16 -15.80 34.80
CA PRO A 376 -32.30 -15.61 33.62
C PRO A 376 -32.82 -14.57 32.62
N SER A 377 -34.11 -14.22 32.69
CA SER A 377 -34.79 -13.27 31.80
C SER A 377 -34.48 -11.80 32.08
N ASP A 378 -33.69 -11.50 33.11
CA ASP A 378 -33.57 -10.15 33.65
C ASP A 378 -32.33 -9.39 33.17
N VAL A 379 -31.42 -10.06 32.45
CA VAL A 379 -30.25 -9.43 31.82
C VAL A 379 -30.13 -9.85 30.37
N ARG A 380 -29.95 -8.86 29.50
CA ARG A 380 -30.25 -9.00 28.08
C ARG A 380 -29.30 -8.13 27.28
N ILE A 381 -28.77 -8.66 26.18
CA ILE A 381 -27.88 -7.96 25.25
C ILE A 381 -28.64 -7.65 23.98
N ALA A 382 -28.53 -6.42 23.49
CA ALA A 382 -29.17 -5.99 22.27
C ALA A 382 -28.23 -5.17 21.39
N VAL A 383 -28.66 -4.96 20.15
CA VAL A 383 -28.23 -3.83 19.34
C VAL A 383 -29.47 -3.10 18.85
N ALA A 384 -29.42 -1.78 18.76
CA ALA A 384 -30.56 -0.96 18.33
C ALA A 384 -30.11 0.21 17.46
N TYR A 385 -31.01 0.71 16.64
CA TYR A 385 -30.83 2.02 16.00
C TYR A 385 -30.98 3.15 17.03
N LYS A 386 -30.48 4.33 16.69
CA LYS A 386 -30.43 5.47 17.61
C LYS A 386 -31.84 5.98 17.96
N GLU A 387 -32.76 5.81 17.03
CA GLU A 387 -34.15 6.26 16.95
C GLU A 387 -35.07 5.52 17.91
N ILE A 388 -34.56 4.49 18.61
CA ILE A 388 -35.34 3.79 19.63
C ILE A 388 -35.90 4.80 20.62
N GLY A 389 -37.21 4.73 20.85
CA GLY A 389 -37.90 5.68 21.70
C GLY A 389 -37.43 5.54 23.15
N ARG A 390 -37.30 6.68 23.83
CA ARG A 390 -36.63 6.78 25.15
C ARG A 390 -37.61 6.99 26.30
N LYS A 391 -38.79 7.49 26.00
CA LYS A 391 -39.73 8.03 27.00
C LYS A 391 -41.02 7.22 27.03
N GLY A 392 -41.44 6.81 28.22
CA GLY A 392 -42.64 6.02 28.47
C GLY A 392 -42.40 4.52 28.62
N ARG A 393 -43.46 3.80 28.97
CA ARG A 393 -43.46 2.36 29.28
C ARG A 393 -44.15 1.49 28.23
N MET A 394 -44.35 2.02 27.03
CA MET A 394 -44.94 1.23 25.94
C MET A 394 -43.99 0.08 25.55
N ASN A 395 -44.56 -1.06 25.17
CA ASN A 395 -43.79 -2.26 24.88
C ASN A 395 -42.86 -2.08 23.67
N ASP A 396 -43.24 -1.27 22.68
CA ASP A 396 -42.43 -0.96 21.49
C ASP A 396 -41.18 -0.11 21.79
N LEU A 397 -41.05 0.44 23.00
CA LEU A 397 -39.87 1.17 23.47
C LEU A 397 -38.82 0.27 24.13
N GLU A 398 -39.18 -1.00 24.37
CA GLU A 398 -38.28 -2.01 24.92
C GLU A 398 -37.43 -2.64 23.82
N LEU A 399 -36.14 -2.84 24.10
CA LEU A 399 -35.19 -3.52 23.21
C LEU A 399 -35.69 -4.93 22.86
N GLY A 400 -35.76 -5.23 21.56
CA GLY A 400 -36.27 -6.49 21.00
C GLY A 400 -37.76 -6.48 20.64
N CYS A 401 -38.54 -5.59 21.24
CA CYS A 401 -40.00 -5.49 21.05
C CYS A 401 -40.39 -4.51 19.92
N ASN A 402 -39.45 -4.17 19.05
CA ASN A 402 -39.65 -3.29 17.90
C ASN A 402 -38.81 -3.74 16.69
N LYS A 403 -39.00 -3.07 15.56
CA LYS A 403 -38.33 -3.38 14.29
C LYS A 403 -36.89 -2.87 14.20
N ILE A 404 -36.49 -2.02 15.14
CA ILE A 404 -35.22 -1.29 15.12
C ILE A 404 -34.26 -1.75 16.21
N SER A 405 -34.54 -2.91 16.81
CA SER A 405 -33.67 -3.55 17.79
C SER A 405 -33.71 -5.07 17.69
N TRP A 406 -32.57 -5.69 17.99
CA TRP A 406 -32.37 -7.13 18.01
C TRP A 406 -31.80 -7.50 19.36
N TYR A 407 -32.36 -8.54 19.95
CA TYR A 407 -32.16 -8.84 21.35
C TYR A 407 -31.79 -10.32 21.54
N PHE A 408 -30.90 -10.58 22.48
CA PHE A 408 -30.51 -11.90 22.95
C PHE A 408 -30.55 -11.96 24.49
N GLY A 409 -31.31 -12.91 25.02
CA GLY A 409 -31.35 -13.27 26.44
C GLY A 409 -30.93 -14.72 26.64
N VAL A 410 -31.06 -15.22 27.88
CA VAL A 410 -30.56 -16.57 28.23
C VAL A 410 -31.31 -17.70 27.54
N ASP A 411 -32.63 -17.59 27.38
CA ASP A 411 -33.49 -18.64 26.81
C ASP A 411 -34.18 -18.21 25.51
N LYS A 412 -34.12 -16.92 25.16
CA LYS A 412 -34.95 -16.34 24.10
C LYS A 412 -34.23 -15.25 23.32
N THR A 413 -34.62 -15.13 22.06
CA THR A 413 -34.30 -14.00 21.20
C THR A 413 -35.55 -13.26 20.81
N TYR A 414 -35.43 -11.93 20.69
CA TYR A 414 -36.54 -11.03 20.39
C TYR A 414 -36.16 -10.09 19.25
N HIS A 415 -37.09 -9.94 18.32
CA HIS A 415 -37.04 -8.92 17.26
C HIS A 415 -38.45 -8.72 16.71
N ASP A 416 -38.89 -7.47 16.52
CA ASP A 416 -40.21 -7.17 15.92
C ASP A 416 -41.36 -7.89 16.64
N ASN A 417 -41.32 -7.91 17.99
CA ASN A 417 -42.26 -8.63 18.86
C ASN A 417 -42.33 -10.15 18.64
N LYS A 418 -41.39 -10.73 17.88
CA LYS A 418 -41.31 -12.17 17.65
C LYS A 418 -40.30 -12.77 18.62
N VAL A 419 -40.75 -13.79 19.34
CA VAL A 419 -39.94 -14.54 20.29
C VAL A 419 -39.51 -15.85 19.66
N ARG A 420 -38.23 -16.19 19.76
CA ARG A 420 -37.74 -17.54 19.44
C ARG A 420 -37.01 -18.10 20.65
N MET A 421 -37.31 -19.35 20.97
CA MET A 421 -36.58 -20.08 22.00
C MET A 421 -35.18 -20.43 21.49
N VAL A 422 -34.17 -20.19 22.31
CA VAL A 422 -32.79 -20.59 22.09
C VAL A 422 -32.43 -21.67 23.11
N PHE A 423 -31.48 -22.54 22.78
CA PHE A 423 -31.10 -23.65 23.65
C PHE A 423 -30.68 -23.13 25.03
N SER A 424 -31.34 -23.64 26.08
CA SER A 424 -31.21 -23.14 27.45
C SER A 424 -29.82 -23.46 28.01
N LEU A 425 -29.01 -22.43 28.22
CA LEU A 425 -27.72 -22.56 28.90
C LEU A 425 -27.88 -21.97 30.30
N THR A 426 -28.03 -22.86 31.28
CA THR A 426 -28.32 -22.51 32.68
C THR A 426 -27.21 -21.71 33.38
N ARG A 427 -26.06 -21.48 32.73
CA ARG A 427 -24.91 -20.72 33.28
C ARG A 427 -24.06 -20.02 32.21
N LEU A 428 -24.65 -19.13 31.41
CA LEU A 428 -23.85 -18.20 30.60
C LEU A 428 -23.20 -17.16 31.52
N GLY A 429 -21.88 -17.21 31.66
CA GLY A 429 -21.10 -16.22 32.42
C GLY A 429 -20.58 -15.09 31.54
N ARG A 430 -20.25 -15.40 30.27
CA ARG A 430 -19.77 -14.43 29.28
C ARG A 430 -20.31 -14.74 27.90
N VAL A 431 -20.82 -13.72 27.21
CA VAL A 431 -21.34 -13.82 25.85
C VAL A 431 -20.49 -12.99 24.91
N GLY A 432 -20.00 -13.65 23.85
CA GLY A 432 -19.37 -12.99 22.71
C GLY A 432 -20.42 -12.59 21.68
N VAL A 433 -20.32 -11.39 21.14
CA VAL A 433 -21.23 -10.87 20.12
C VAL A 433 -20.42 -10.46 18.91
N TYR A 434 -20.75 -11.03 17.75
CA TYR A 434 -20.14 -10.67 16.47
C TYR A 434 -21.19 -10.03 15.56
N LEU A 435 -20.92 -8.80 15.13
CA LEU A 435 -21.69 -8.06 14.15
C LEU A 435 -20.95 -8.09 12.82
N ASP A 436 -21.59 -8.58 11.76
CA ASP A 436 -21.19 -8.33 10.37
C ASP A 436 -22.25 -7.46 9.72
N TRP A 437 -22.13 -6.15 9.91
CA TRP A 437 -23.11 -5.17 9.45
C TRP A 437 -23.30 -5.22 7.92
N PRO A 438 -22.24 -5.27 7.07
CA PRO A 438 -22.40 -5.37 5.63
C PRO A 438 -23.07 -6.68 5.17
N ALA A 439 -22.79 -7.80 5.84
CA ALA A 439 -23.43 -9.09 5.55
C ALA A 439 -24.82 -9.22 6.17
N GLY A 440 -25.21 -8.31 7.07
CA GLY A 440 -26.50 -8.35 7.73
C GLY A 440 -26.63 -9.45 8.78
N THR A 441 -25.57 -9.75 9.53
CA THR A 441 -25.60 -10.80 10.55
C THR A 441 -25.20 -10.30 11.93
N LEU A 442 -25.91 -10.78 12.96
CA LEU A 442 -25.58 -10.55 14.37
C LEU A 442 -25.59 -11.89 15.09
N SER A 443 -24.41 -12.36 15.49
CA SER A 443 -24.19 -13.68 16.06
C SER A 443 -23.77 -13.62 17.52
N PHE A 444 -24.31 -14.53 18.32
CA PHE A 444 -24.06 -14.67 19.75
C PHE A 444 -23.37 -15.99 20.04
N TYR A 445 -22.41 -15.96 20.96
CA TYR A 445 -21.58 -17.10 21.34
C TYR A 445 -21.47 -17.21 22.85
N ASP A 446 -21.44 -18.44 23.35
CA ASP A 446 -20.96 -18.69 24.70
C ASP A 446 -19.43 -18.56 24.69
N ALA A 447 -18.96 -17.57 25.44
CA ALA A 447 -17.56 -17.25 25.67
C ALA A 447 -17.16 -17.46 27.14
N SER A 448 -17.94 -18.25 27.89
CA SER A 448 -17.74 -18.48 29.33
C SER A 448 -16.52 -19.35 29.64
N SER A 449 -16.02 -20.10 28.65
CA SER A 449 -14.76 -20.83 28.81
C SER A 449 -13.59 -19.84 28.78
N ASN A 450 -12.70 -19.90 29.77
CA ASN A 450 -11.43 -19.16 29.75
C ASN A 450 -10.44 -19.68 28.66
N SER A 451 -10.87 -20.61 27.81
CA SER A 451 -10.10 -21.11 26.67
C SER A 451 -10.41 -20.33 25.38
N ASP A 452 -9.72 -20.66 24.28
CA ASP A 452 -10.01 -20.10 22.96
C ASP A 452 -11.29 -20.67 22.31
N LYS A 453 -12.10 -21.44 23.04
CA LYS A 453 -13.30 -22.11 22.52
C LYS A 453 -14.52 -21.19 22.60
N LEU A 454 -15.25 -21.09 21.49
CA LEU A 454 -16.59 -20.51 21.42
C LEU A 454 -17.62 -21.57 21.05
N VAL A 455 -18.83 -21.44 21.60
CA VAL A 455 -19.99 -22.21 21.17
C VAL A 455 -21.01 -21.23 20.58
N HIS A 456 -21.36 -21.40 19.31
CA HIS A 456 -22.40 -20.59 18.67
C HIS A 456 -23.76 -20.83 19.34
N LEU A 457 -24.47 -19.74 19.63
CA LEU A 457 -25.78 -19.76 20.29
C LEU A 457 -26.89 -19.40 19.33
N TYR A 458 -26.74 -18.27 18.64
CA TYR A 458 -27.77 -17.75 17.75
C TYR A 458 -27.20 -16.78 16.73
N THR A 459 -27.86 -16.64 15.59
CA THR A 459 -27.57 -15.60 14.59
C THR A 459 -28.88 -14.99 14.12
N PHE A 460 -28.99 -13.67 14.20
CA PHE A 460 -29.97 -12.92 13.42
C PHE A 460 -29.43 -12.68 12.02
N GLU A 461 -30.30 -12.86 11.04
CA GLU A 461 -30.09 -12.44 9.66
C GLU A 461 -31.06 -11.29 9.38
N THR A 462 -30.52 -10.11 9.08
CA THR A 462 -31.28 -8.87 8.93
C THR A 462 -30.56 -7.91 8.01
N LYS A 463 -31.26 -6.96 7.40
CA LYS A 463 -30.62 -5.88 6.64
C LYS A 463 -30.55 -4.63 7.50
N PHE A 464 -29.36 -4.31 7.99
CA PHE A 464 -29.16 -3.06 8.72
C PHE A 464 -29.25 -1.87 7.75
N SER A 465 -30.06 -0.87 8.12
CA SER A 465 -30.26 0.35 7.33
C SER A 465 -29.37 1.50 7.80
N GLU A 466 -28.87 1.43 9.03
CA GLU A 466 -28.11 2.48 9.69
C GLU A 466 -27.18 1.91 10.76
N SER A 467 -26.36 2.75 11.37
CA SER A 467 -25.46 2.35 12.46
C SER A 467 -26.23 1.77 13.63
N VAL A 468 -25.77 0.64 14.16
CA VAL A 468 -26.35 0.03 15.36
C VAL A 468 -25.53 0.38 16.59
N TYR A 469 -26.22 0.52 17.71
CA TYR A 469 -25.65 0.79 19.02
C TYR A 469 -25.88 -0.43 19.91
N PRO A 470 -24.81 -1.05 20.45
CA PRO A 470 -24.95 -2.08 21.48
C PRO A 470 -25.74 -1.52 22.67
N GLY A 471 -26.60 -2.33 23.25
CA GLY A 471 -27.48 -1.94 24.33
C GLY A 471 -27.79 -3.08 25.28
N PHE A 472 -28.28 -2.72 26.46
CA PHE A 472 -28.51 -3.66 27.55
C PHE A 472 -29.81 -3.34 28.26
N TYR A 473 -30.49 -4.38 28.71
CA TYR A 473 -31.62 -4.29 29.62
C TYR A 473 -31.31 -5.10 30.88
N ILE A 474 -31.57 -4.51 32.05
CA ILE A 474 -31.14 -5.05 33.36
C ILE A 474 -32.23 -4.75 34.38
N TYR A 475 -33.01 -5.74 34.84
CA TYR A 475 -34.27 -5.47 35.55
C TYR A 475 -34.29 -5.76 37.05
N TYR A 476 -33.49 -6.70 37.55
CA TYR A 476 -33.51 -7.06 38.98
C TYR A 476 -32.36 -6.40 39.75
N PRO A 477 -32.58 -5.99 41.02
CA PRO A 477 -31.52 -5.48 41.88
C PRO A 477 -30.33 -6.43 41.94
N SER A 478 -29.12 -5.86 41.88
CA SER A 478 -27.83 -6.56 41.85
C SER A 478 -27.49 -7.28 40.55
N ASN A 479 -28.42 -7.37 39.59
CA ASN A 479 -28.06 -7.79 38.24
C ASN A 479 -27.16 -6.76 37.59
N TYR A 480 -26.20 -7.24 36.79
CA TYR A 480 -25.29 -6.35 36.08
C TYR A 480 -24.90 -6.89 34.71
N VAL A 481 -24.42 -5.97 33.88
CA VAL A 481 -23.61 -6.26 32.70
C VAL A 481 -22.26 -5.57 32.85
N PHE A 482 -21.23 -6.22 32.35
CA PHE A 482 -19.87 -5.72 32.30
C PHE A 482 -19.32 -5.93 30.88
N LEU A 483 -18.97 -4.84 30.23
CA LEU A 483 -18.28 -4.83 28.95
C LEU A 483 -16.85 -5.27 29.18
N CYS A 484 -16.52 -6.48 28.75
CA CYS A 484 -15.17 -7.00 28.84
C CYS A 484 -14.22 -6.08 28.07
N SER A 485 -12.97 -6.05 28.52
CA SER A 485 -11.88 -5.49 27.75
C SER A 485 -10.94 -6.63 27.35
N ASP A 486 -10.59 -6.70 26.08
CA ASP A 486 -9.53 -7.57 25.62
C ASP A 486 -8.24 -6.75 25.51
N HIS A 487 -7.29 -7.03 26.39
CA HIS A 487 -5.97 -6.39 26.39
C HIS A 487 -4.92 -7.24 25.67
N ARG A 488 -5.35 -8.27 24.94
CA ARG A 488 -4.40 -9.16 24.26
C ARG A 488 -3.60 -8.42 23.20
N THR A 489 -2.29 -8.64 23.22
CA THR A 489 -1.39 -8.13 22.20
C THR A 489 -1.63 -8.85 20.87
N LEU A 490 -1.20 -8.26 19.75
CA LEU A 490 -1.23 -8.92 18.45
C LEU A 490 -0.57 -10.31 18.50
N GLU A 491 0.55 -10.44 19.22
CA GLU A 491 1.26 -11.71 19.40
C GLU A 491 0.36 -12.79 20.01
N GLN A 492 -0.42 -12.43 21.04
CA GLN A 492 -1.35 -13.36 21.66
C GLN A 492 -2.46 -13.78 20.69
N ILE A 493 -2.94 -12.86 19.85
CA ILE A 493 -3.91 -13.17 18.78
C ILE A 493 -3.29 -14.09 17.72
N LEU A 494 -2.05 -13.84 17.30
CA LEU A 494 -1.32 -14.66 16.32
C LEU A 494 -1.02 -16.05 16.86
N PHE A 495 -0.60 -16.16 18.12
CA PHE A 495 -0.34 -17.43 18.79
C PHE A 495 -1.59 -18.33 18.79
N LEU A 496 -2.75 -17.77 19.13
CA LEU A 496 -4.01 -18.52 19.15
C LEU A 496 -4.45 -19.00 17.75
N ASN A 497 -4.19 -18.18 16.73
CA ASN A 497 -4.52 -18.52 15.34
C ASN A 497 -3.59 -19.57 14.71
N THR A 498 -2.35 -19.71 15.21
CA THR A 498 -1.35 -20.66 14.67
C THR A 498 -1.39 -22.07 15.30
N ASN A 499 -2.20 -22.26 16.35
CA ASN A 499 -2.71 -23.57 16.76
C ASN A 499 -1.65 -24.64 17.07
N GLY A 500 -0.74 -24.38 18.02
CA GLY A 500 -0.01 -25.43 18.76
C GLY A 500 0.77 -26.48 17.95
N LYS A 501 1.10 -26.20 16.67
CA LYS A 501 2.01 -27.03 15.88
C LYS A 501 3.29 -26.24 15.64
N GLY A 502 4.33 -26.57 16.41
CA GLY A 502 5.71 -26.18 16.16
C GLY A 502 6.38 -25.41 17.30
N LEU A 503 6.77 -26.12 18.34
CA LEU A 503 8.15 -26.11 18.80
C LEU A 503 8.58 -27.58 18.99
N PRO A 504 9.80 -27.98 18.56
CA PRO A 504 10.42 -29.18 19.11
C PRO A 504 10.71 -29.02 20.61
#